data_AF-W0E6K2-F1
#
_entry.id   AF-W0E6K2-F1
#
_cell.length_a   1.000
_cell.length_b   1.000
_cell.length_c   1.000
_cell.angle_alpha   90.00
_cell.angle_beta   90.00
_cell.angle_gamma   90.00
#
_symmetry.space_group_name_H-M   'P 1'
#
loop_
_entity.id
_entity.type
_entity.pdbx_description
1 polymer ?
#
loop_
_entity_poly.entity_id
_entity_poly.type
_entity_poly.pdbx_seq_one_letter_code
_entity_poly.pdbx_strand_id
1 'polypeptide(L)'
;MFLLILTLLFALLVAIFAVQNAAPVSINLFWITTQVPLVLVILGSVLAGAVIVVLIAMWRKIRPKKKNKGMSIVPVEEKNMDSKENNFSEQVTMKQFTPEEK
;
A
#
# COMPACT_ATOMS: atom_id res chain seq x y z
N MET A 1 4.47 -14.99 -16.71
CA MET A 1 5.77 -15.09 -17.40
C MET A 1 6.29 -13.72 -17.85
N PHE A 2 5.50 -12.91 -18.57
CA PHE A 2 5.88 -11.55 -18.99
C PHE A 2 6.38 -10.62 -17.87
N LEU A 3 5.77 -10.71 -16.68
CA LEU A 3 6.24 -9.98 -15.50
C LEU A 3 7.72 -10.27 -15.18
N LEU A 4 8.17 -11.52 -15.28
CA LEU A 4 9.56 -11.86 -14.96
C LEU A 4 10.53 -11.26 -15.97
N ILE A 5 10.15 -11.27 -17.25
CA ILE A 5 10.93 -10.66 -18.33
C ILE A 5 11.01 -9.14 -18.13
N LEU A 6 9.89 -8.51 -17.74
CA LEU A 6 9.84 -7.07 -17.46
C LEU A 6 10.67 -6.70 -16.23
N THR A 7 10.58 -7.47 -15.14
CA THR A 7 11.40 -7.27 -13.94
C THR A 7 12.88 -7.51 -14.23
N LEU A 8 13.21 -8.50 -15.06
CA LEU A 8 14.59 -8.76 -15.48
C LEU A 8 15.15 -7.58 -16.30
N LEU A 9 14.36 -7.06 -17.24
CA LEU A 9 14.74 -5.89 -18.03
C LEU A 9 14.93 -4.65 -17.13
N PHE A 10 14.03 -4.45 -16.18
CA PHE A 10 14.14 -3.36 -15.20
C PHE A 10 15.37 -3.52 -14.31
N ALA A 11 15.66 -4.73 -13.82
CA ALA A 11 16.85 -5.03 -13.04
C ALA A 11 18.14 -4.77 -13.84
N LEU A 12 18.14 -5.09 -15.14
CA LEU A 12 19.26 -4.78 -16.02
C LEU A 12 19.48 -3.26 -16.17
N LEU A 13 18.41 -2.48 -16.33
CA LEU A 13 18.49 -1.01 -16.36
C LEU A 13 19.07 -0.45 -15.06
N VAL A 14 18.60 -0.94 -13.91
CA VAL A 14 19.13 -0.56 -12.58
C VAL A 14 20.61 -0.92 -12.45
N ALA A 15 21.02 -2.09 -12.91
CA ALA A 15 22.43 -2.52 -12.89
C ALA A 15 23.32 -1.61 -13.75
N ILE A 16 22.88 -1.25 -14.96
CA ILE A 16 23.60 -0.30 -15.82
C ILE A 16 23.74 1.05 -15.10
N PHE A 17 22.65 1.55 -14.50
CA PHE A 17 22.67 2.78 -13.72
C PHE A 17 23.66 2.72 -12.56
N ALA A 18 23.71 1.60 -11.83
CA ALA A 18 24.63 1.41 -10.72
C ALA A 18 26.09 1.41 -11.16
N VAL A 19 26.42 0.78 -12.29
CA VAL A 19 27.79 0.76 -12.84
C VAL A 19 28.22 2.14 -13.33
N GLN A 20 27.35 2.86 -14.03
CA GLN A 20 27.69 4.20 -14.54
C GLN A 20 27.83 5.24 -13.41
N ASN A 21 27.05 5.09 -12.34
CA ASN A 21 27.10 5.95 -11.16
C ASN A 21 28.01 5.35 -10.06
N ALA A 22 28.92 4.44 -10.43
CA ALA A 22 29.93 3.89 -9.53
C ALA A 22 31.05 4.88 -9.18
N ALA A 23 30.91 6.15 -9.59
CA ALA A 23 31.82 7.21 -9.25
C ALA A 23 32.00 7.28 -7.72
N PRO A 24 33.25 7.13 -7.22
CA PRO A 24 33.51 7.12 -5.79
C PRO A 24 33.21 8.50 -5.22
N VAL A 25 32.29 8.56 -4.25
CA VAL A 25 32.00 9.75 -3.46
C VAL A 25 32.60 9.54 -2.08
N SER A 26 33.37 10.52 -1.63
CA SER A 26 33.90 10.54 -0.27
C SER A 26 32.79 10.90 0.70
N ILE A 27 32.47 9.98 1.61
CA ILE A 27 31.53 10.22 2.70
C ILE A 27 32.28 10.19 4.02
N ASN A 28 31.92 11.10 4.93
CA ASN A 28 32.46 11.16 6.28
C ASN A 28 31.37 10.72 7.26
N LEU A 29 31.42 9.46 7.72
CA LEU A 29 30.54 8.95 8.75
C LEU A 29 31.17 9.14 10.13
N PHE A 30 30.89 10.27 10.80
CA PHE A 30 31.31 10.63 12.17
C PHE A 30 32.82 10.49 12.51
N TRP A 31 33.42 9.31 12.33
CA TRP A 31 34.84 8.98 12.47
C TRP A 31 35.46 8.25 11.27
N ILE A 32 34.68 7.82 10.27
CA ILE A 32 35.16 7.00 9.14
C ILE A 32 34.95 7.76 7.83
N THR A 33 36.05 7.99 7.11
CA THR A 33 36.02 8.51 5.74
C THR A 33 36.29 7.37 4.76
N THR A 34 35.28 7.00 3.98
CA THR A 34 35.40 5.94 2.97
C THR A 34 34.85 6.43 1.64
N GLN A 35 35.46 5.95 0.55
CA GLN A 35 34.99 6.22 -0.79
C GLN A 35 34.03 5.10 -1.22
N VAL A 36 32.77 5.45 -1.44
CA VAL A 36 31.75 4.50 -1.90
C VAL A 36 30.94 5.13 -3.04
N PRO A 37 30.41 4.32 -3.97
CA PRO A 37 29.47 4.80 -4.98
C PRO A 37 28.26 5.51 -4.37
N LEU A 38 27.79 6.58 -5.03
CA LEU A 38 26.62 7.35 -4.58
C LEU A 38 25.36 6.48 -4.42
N VAL A 39 25.18 5.49 -5.29
CA VAL A 39 24.00 4.61 -5.27
C VAL A 39 23.92 3.78 -3.99
N LEU A 40 25.06 3.33 -3.45
CA LEU A 40 25.14 2.57 -2.20
C LEU A 40 24.72 3.43 -1.01
N VAL A 41 25.05 4.72 -1.03
CA VAL A 41 24.65 5.68 -0.01
C VAL A 41 23.13 5.88 -0.01
N ILE A 42 22.54 6.08 -1.19
CA ILE A 42 21.09 6.27 -1.34
C ILE A 42 20.34 5.01 -0.91
N LEU A 43 20.74 3.83 -1.41
CA LEU A 43 20.13 2.56 -1.05
C LEU A 43 20.24 2.29 0.46
N GLY A 44 21.41 2.52 1.05
CA GLY A 44 21.63 2.38 2.49
C GLY A 44 20.72 3.31 3.31
N SER A 45 20.60 4.57 2.90
CA SER A 45 19.74 5.56 3.57
C SER A 45 18.26 5.19 3.47
N VAL A 46 17.80 4.78 2.28
CA VAL A 46 16.40 4.37 2.06
C VAL A 46 16.09 3.11 2.87
N LEU A 47 16.99 2.13 2.88
CA LEU A 47 16.84 0.91 3.67
C LEU A 47 16.78 1.22 5.18
N ALA A 48 17.68 2.06 5.68
CA ALA A 48 17.67 2.50 7.08
C ALA A 48 16.35 3.19 7.43
N GLY A 49 15.86 4.11 6.58
CA GLY A 49 14.57 4.76 6.73
C GLY A 49 13.41 3.76 6.76
N ALA A 50 13.38 2.78 5.86
CA ALA A 50 12.36 1.74 5.81
C ALA A 50 12.35 0.90 7.10
N VAL A 51 13.53 0.51 7.61
CA VAL A 51 13.67 -0.22 8.88
C VAL A 51 13.08 0.62 10.03
N ILE A 52 13.41 1.91 10.11
CA ILE A 52 12.87 2.81 11.15
C ILE A 52 11.34 2.87 11.07
N VAL A 53 10.77 3.03 9.88
CA VAL A 53 9.31 3.07 9.67
C VAL A 53 8.65 1.76 10.13
N VAL A 54 9.23 0.61 9.79
CA VAL A 54 8.73 -0.71 10.21
C VAL A 54 8.78 -0.85 11.74
N LEU A 55 9.87 -0.43 12.38
CA LEU A 55 10.01 -0.46 13.83
C LEU A 55 8.96 0.41 14.53
N ILE A 56 8.76 1.65 14.06
CA ILE A 56 7.73 2.55 14.58
C ILE A 56 6.33 1.95 14.41
N ALA A 57 6.05 1.40 13.23
CA ALA A 57 4.77 0.78 12.93
C ALA A 57 4.49 -0.43 13.85
N MET A 58 5.50 -1.25 14.13
CA MET A 58 5.41 -2.38 15.06
C MET A 58 5.19 -1.90 16.50
N TRP A 59 5.95 -0.90 16.95
CA TRP A 59 5.81 -0.34 18.31
C TRP A 59 4.39 0.20 18.55
N ARG A 60 3.79 0.84 17.55
CA ARG A 60 2.40 1.34 17.64
C ARG A 60 1.37 0.22 17.82
N LYS A 61 1.61 -0.97 17.25
CA LYS A 61 0.71 -2.13 17.40
C LYS A 61 0.80 -2.79 18.77
N ILE A 62 1.93 -2.66 19.46
CA ILE A 62 2.17 -3.29 20.77
C ILE A 62 1.48 -2.51 21.90
N ARG A 63 1.12 -1.23 21.69
CA ARG A 63 0.30 -0.50 22.67
C ARG A 63 -1.09 -1.14 22.73
N PRO A 64 -1.50 -1.73 23.87
CA PRO A 64 -2.83 -2.28 24.00
C PRO A 64 -3.82 -1.14 23.77
N LYS A 65 -4.70 -1.27 22.77
CA LYS A 65 -5.87 -0.41 22.65
C LYS A 65 -6.65 -0.56 23.95
N LYS A 66 -6.55 0.41 24.86
CA LYS A 66 -7.50 0.52 25.98
C LYS A 66 -8.88 0.47 25.33
N LYS A 67 -9.59 -0.60 25.61
CA LYS A 67 -10.92 -0.90 25.09
C LYS A 67 -11.89 0.12 25.68
N ASN A 68 -11.94 1.30 25.09
CA ASN A 68 -13.09 2.18 25.26
C ASN A 68 -14.15 1.58 24.33
N LYS A 69 -14.84 0.55 24.85
CA LYS A 69 -16.13 0.09 24.32
C LYS A 69 -17.08 1.29 24.39
N GLY A 70 -17.22 1.99 23.28
CA GLY A 70 -18.11 3.14 23.17
C GLY A 70 -18.19 3.59 21.72
N MET A 71 -19.27 3.17 21.07
CA MET A 71 -19.76 3.60 19.77
C MET A 71 -19.12 2.99 18.51
N SER A 72 -19.95 2.18 17.88
CA SER A 72 -19.91 1.58 16.56
C SER A 72 -19.43 2.55 15.47
N ILE A 73 -18.38 2.16 14.75
CA ILE A 73 -18.22 2.56 13.34
C ILE A 73 -18.29 1.28 12.52
N VAL A 74 -19.33 1.22 11.69
CA VAL A 74 -19.63 0.14 10.76
C VAL A 74 -18.43 -0.04 9.81
N PRO A 75 -17.92 -1.27 9.58
CA PRO A 75 -16.91 -1.49 8.56
C PRO A 75 -17.53 -1.22 7.19
N VAL A 76 -16.94 -0.29 6.43
CA VAL A 76 -17.23 -0.10 5.01
C VAL A 76 -16.74 -1.36 4.30
N GLU A 77 -17.66 -2.27 3.98
CA GLU A 77 -17.44 -3.38 3.07
C GLU A 77 -17.26 -2.83 1.65
N GLU A 78 -16.06 -3.00 1.13
CA GLU A 78 -15.80 -2.94 -0.31
C GLU A 78 -16.15 -4.31 -0.90
N LYS A 79 -17.38 -4.49 -1.41
CA LYS A 79 -17.68 -5.59 -2.34
C LYS A 79 -18.94 -5.37 -3.18
N ASN A 80 -18.73 -5.47 -4.49
CA ASN A 80 -19.67 -5.78 -5.58
C ASN A 80 -20.46 -4.61 -6.22
N MET A 81 -19.94 -4.23 -7.40
CA MET A 81 -20.73 -3.91 -8.58
C MET A 81 -21.62 -5.12 -8.94
N ASP A 82 -22.84 -4.85 -9.43
CA ASP A 82 -23.91 -5.76 -9.88
C ASP A 82 -25.05 -6.02 -8.87
N SER A 83 -26.30 -5.98 -9.36
CA SER A 83 -27.58 -6.08 -8.61
C SER A 83 -28.25 -4.76 -8.15
N LYS A 84 -28.50 -3.82 -9.08
CA LYS A 84 -29.50 -2.75 -8.86
C LYS A 84 -30.84 -2.99 -9.59
N GLU A 85 -31.03 -4.17 -10.19
CA GLU A 85 -32.20 -4.45 -11.03
C GLU A 85 -33.37 -5.11 -10.27
N ASN A 86 -33.11 -5.72 -9.11
CA ASN A 86 -34.10 -6.62 -8.48
C ASN A 86 -35.13 -5.90 -7.58
N ASN A 87 -34.94 -4.62 -7.27
CA ASN A 87 -35.84 -3.86 -6.38
C ASN A 87 -36.83 -2.95 -7.12
N PHE A 88 -36.75 -2.86 -8.46
CA PHE A 88 -37.68 -2.05 -9.24
C PHE A 88 -38.92 -2.85 -9.66
N SER A 89 -38.76 -4.14 -9.95
CA SER A 89 -39.84 -5.04 -10.38
C SER A 89 -40.86 -5.30 -9.25
N GLU A 90 -40.40 -5.39 -8.01
CA GLU A 90 -41.26 -5.72 -6.86
C GLU A 90 -42.20 -4.57 -6.46
N GLN A 91 -41.78 -3.31 -6.67
CA GLN A 91 -42.63 -2.14 -6.41
C GLN A 91 -43.69 -1.90 -7.51
N VAL A 92 -43.50 -2.42 -8.72
CA VAL A 92 -44.50 -2.32 -9.79
C VAL A 92 -45.62 -3.35 -9.60
N THR A 93 -45.31 -4.53 -9.05
CA THR A 93 -46.31 -5.58 -8.79
C THR A 93 -47.22 -5.25 -7.60
N MET A 94 -46.71 -4.60 -6.55
CA MET A 94 -47.49 -4.33 -5.32
C MET A 94 -48.39 -3.09 -5.38
N LYS A 95 -48.32 -2.27 -6.45
CA LYS A 95 -49.23 -1.11 -6.65
C LYS A 95 -50.45 -1.40 -7.52
N GLN A 96 -50.53 -2.57 -8.16
CA GLN A 96 -51.60 -2.91 -9.10
C GLN A 96 -52.70 -3.81 -8.50
N PHE A 97 -52.57 -4.24 -7.23
CA PHE A 97 -53.59 -5.05 -6.56
C PHE A 97 -53.98 -4.45 -5.21
N THR A 98 -54.79 -3.40 -5.27
CA THR A 98 -55.78 -3.10 -4.24
C THR A 98 -57.07 -2.76 -4.98
N PRO A 99 -58.05 -3.68 -5.08
CA PRO A 99 -59.40 -3.29 -5.48
C PRO A 99 -59.96 -2.40 -4.36
N GLU A 100 -60.30 -1.16 -4.72
CA GLU A 100 -61.03 -0.25 -3.86
C GLU A 100 -62.39 -0.86 -3.50
N GLU A 101 -62.67 -0.90 -2.20
CA GLU A 101 -63.93 -1.33 -1.63
C GLU A 101 -64.94 -0.17 -1.67
N LYS A 102 -65.83 -0.16 -2.67
CA LYS A 102 -67.27 0.13 -2.53
C LYS A 102 -68.05 -0.10 -3.82
#